data_AF-A0A1X7T8S2-F1
#
_entry.id   AF-A0A1X7T8S2-F1
#
_cell.length_a   1.000
_cell.length_b   1.000
_cell.length_c   1.000
_cell.angle_alpha   90.00
_cell.angle_beta   90.00
_cell.angle_gamma   90.00
#
_symmetry.space_group_name_H-M   'P 1'
#
loop_
_entity.id
_entity.type
_entity.pdbx_description
1 polymer ?
#
loop_
_entity_poly.entity_id
_entity_poly.type
_entity_poly.pdbx_seq_one_letter_code
_entity_poly.pdbx_strand_id
1 'polypeptide(L)'
;MKAKKRSFLTKKEATKIGEFLGLNESEIEGALQYLHNVTIILHFHEILPNIIFVDPEPILDVLSHLIAITYVHRSDSTKLLSSQPSWNETYYLTKLGLFKEGLLKVIGKQIFNDDFQPSHMITLLKYLHIIVEVKNRKEGDYFFPCALPSYDKLNPAPTEIQPLLIAWEIDDSGTKTLAIPQGLFPLIIVHLLEKKKDEAYVDFSPDPSLDNKFYRYHDAMSLCVYEKYYIDIINRLTHIEIHFRGYKKSCLEIRKVVIKVRDLVRKVIKRSSKILKVEKDNIFAFKCPKNENCIVQEKDNSKDKSSTGTRCHNCHPQCDVLDIDDSYRCWFSDQLPSPMTHKATGASSAQPHQDSTTVNPDSDGAGQLSETIP
;
A
#
# COMPACT_ATOMS: atom_id res chain seq x y z
N MET A 1 19.05 -19.48 -33.22
CA MET A 1 17.68 -19.34 -32.65
C MET A 1 16.61 -18.80 -33.62
N LYS A 2 16.92 -18.00 -34.66
CA LYS A 2 15.93 -17.40 -35.58
C LYS A 2 15.16 -18.35 -36.53
N ALA A 3 15.42 -19.67 -36.51
CA ALA A 3 14.88 -20.59 -37.52
C ALA A 3 13.35 -20.84 -37.44
N LYS A 4 12.68 -20.46 -36.34
CA LYS A 4 11.21 -20.65 -36.19
C LYS A 4 10.37 -19.37 -36.08
N LYS A 5 10.94 -18.16 -36.10
CA LYS A 5 10.20 -16.90 -35.81
C LYS A 5 9.27 -16.99 -34.56
N ARG A 6 9.60 -17.83 -33.58
CA ARG A 6 8.83 -17.95 -32.33
C ARG A 6 9.55 -17.16 -31.24
N SER A 7 8.79 -16.36 -30.50
CA SER A 7 9.28 -15.50 -29.41
C SER A 7 9.56 -16.27 -28.11
N PHE A 8 9.25 -17.58 -28.07
CA PHE A 8 9.58 -18.48 -26.97
C PHE A 8 9.91 -19.89 -27.46
N LEU A 9 10.56 -20.68 -26.59
CA LEU A 9 10.90 -22.08 -26.78
C LEU A 9 10.37 -22.92 -25.63
N THR A 10 10.10 -24.19 -25.92
CA THR A 10 9.86 -25.19 -24.86
C THR A 10 11.19 -25.67 -24.26
N LYS A 11 11.17 -26.17 -23.02
CA LYS A 11 12.36 -26.80 -22.40
C LYS A 11 12.93 -27.92 -23.28
N LYS A 12 12.07 -28.75 -23.86
CA LYS A 12 12.46 -29.82 -24.79
C LYS A 12 13.20 -29.28 -26.03
N GLU A 13 12.77 -28.16 -26.59
CA GLU A 13 13.46 -27.52 -27.72
C GLU A 13 14.81 -26.94 -27.29
N ALA A 14 14.87 -26.29 -26.13
CA ALA A 14 16.13 -25.77 -25.60
C ALA A 14 17.15 -26.89 -25.30
N THR A 15 16.71 -28.00 -24.70
CA THR A 15 17.56 -29.17 -24.45
C THR A 15 18.15 -29.72 -25.75
N LYS A 16 17.33 -29.90 -26.80
CA LYS A 16 17.83 -30.36 -28.10
C LYS A 16 18.85 -29.42 -28.73
N ILE A 17 18.68 -28.10 -28.55
CA ILE A 17 19.65 -27.11 -29.03
C ILE A 17 20.96 -27.25 -28.26
N GLY A 18 20.89 -27.40 -26.94
CA GLY A 18 22.06 -27.60 -26.08
C GLY A 18 22.83 -28.89 -26.41
N GLU A 19 22.13 -30.01 -26.54
CA GLU A 19 22.70 -31.30 -26.93
C GLU A 19 23.39 -31.22 -28.29
N PHE A 20 22.77 -30.55 -29.27
CA PHE A 20 23.38 -30.31 -30.58
C PHE A 20 24.67 -29.48 -30.50
N LEU A 21 24.79 -28.61 -29.50
CA LEU A 21 25.99 -27.83 -29.22
C LEU A 21 27.01 -28.60 -28.34
N GLY A 22 26.75 -29.87 -28.02
CA GLY A 22 27.63 -30.70 -27.20
C GLY A 22 27.53 -30.43 -25.70
N LEU A 23 26.51 -29.72 -25.24
CA LEU A 23 26.28 -29.43 -23.82
C LEU A 23 25.52 -30.58 -23.15
N ASN A 24 25.89 -30.90 -21.91
CA ASN A 24 25.11 -31.78 -21.04
C ASN A 24 23.99 -31.02 -20.31
N GLU A 25 23.08 -31.74 -19.64
CA GLU A 25 21.90 -31.14 -18.98
C GLU A 25 22.25 -30.04 -17.96
N SER A 26 23.30 -30.24 -17.16
CA SER A 26 23.74 -29.25 -16.15
C SER A 26 24.30 -27.99 -16.82
N GLU A 27 25.07 -28.16 -17.88
CA GLU A 27 25.60 -27.04 -18.68
C GLU A 27 24.48 -26.26 -19.37
N ILE A 28 23.44 -26.95 -19.83
CA ILE A 28 22.27 -26.32 -20.46
C ILE A 28 21.51 -25.46 -19.44
N GLU A 29 21.23 -25.99 -18.25
CA GLU A 29 20.54 -25.22 -17.21
C GLU A 29 21.40 -24.03 -16.74
N GLY A 30 22.71 -24.23 -16.57
CA GLY A 30 23.65 -23.16 -16.25
C GLY A 30 23.68 -22.06 -17.32
N ALA A 31 23.65 -22.44 -18.60
CA ALA A 31 23.57 -21.49 -19.71
C ALA A 31 22.25 -20.71 -19.74
N LEU A 32 21.11 -21.39 -19.55
CA LEU A 32 19.79 -20.75 -19.48
C LEU A 32 19.71 -19.75 -18.32
N GLN A 33 20.21 -20.12 -17.14
CA GLN A 33 20.26 -19.23 -15.98
C GLN A 33 21.17 -18.02 -16.24
N TYR A 34 22.35 -18.23 -16.85
CA TYR A 34 23.24 -17.14 -17.20
C TYR A 34 22.57 -16.16 -18.17
N LEU A 35 21.98 -16.67 -19.25
CA LEU A 35 21.29 -15.85 -20.27
C LEU A 35 20.09 -15.09 -19.67
N HIS A 36 19.40 -15.68 -18.70
CA HIS A 36 18.34 -15.01 -17.96
C HIS A 36 18.88 -13.86 -17.11
N ASN A 37 19.95 -14.10 -16.35
CA ASN A 37 20.57 -13.10 -15.47
C ASN A 37 21.08 -11.88 -16.26
N VAL A 38 21.56 -12.08 -17.49
CA VAL A 38 21.98 -11.00 -18.39
C VAL A 38 20.86 -10.48 -19.30
N THR A 39 19.60 -10.88 -19.06
CA THR A 39 18.38 -10.41 -19.76
C THR A 39 18.34 -10.67 -21.27
N ILE A 40 19.16 -11.60 -21.77
CA ILE A 40 19.12 -12.01 -23.18
C ILE A 40 17.87 -12.86 -23.45
N ILE A 41 17.49 -13.69 -22.47
CA ILE A 41 16.24 -14.46 -22.46
C ILE A 41 15.52 -14.22 -21.13
N LEU A 42 14.26 -14.61 -21.03
CA LEU A 42 13.55 -14.69 -19.76
C LEU A 42 13.15 -16.15 -19.49
N HIS A 43 13.72 -16.75 -18.45
CA HIS A 43 13.45 -18.12 -18.03
C HIS A 43 13.05 -18.14 -16.56
N PHE A 44 11.75 -18.15 -16.30
CA PHE A 44 11.18 -18.20 -14.96
C PHE A 44 10.98 -19.65 -14.52
N HIS A 45 12.09 -20.38 -14.35
CA HIS A 45 12.09 -21.82 -14.13
C HIS A 45 11.18 -22.28 -12.97
N GLU A 46 11.14 -21.50 -11.89
CA GLU A 46 10.36 -21.81 -10.68
C GLU A 46 8.85 -21.92 -10.92
N ILE A 47 8.33 -21.17 -11.90
CA ILE A 47 6.89 -21.07 -12.14
C ILE A 47 6.45 -21.55 -13.53
N LEU A 48 7.35 -21.48 -14.52
CA LEU A 48 7.14 -21.87 -15.90
C LEU A 48 8.35 -22.67 -16.42
N PRO A 49 8.66 -23.84 -15.83
CA PRO A 49 9.89 -24.60 -16.13
C PRO A 49 10.00 -25.06 -17.58
N ASN A 50 8.87 -25.12 -18.29
CA ASN A 50 8.79 -25.58 -19.66
C ASN A 50 8.86 -24.46 -20.70
N ILE A 51 8.87 -23.18 -20.30
CA ILE A 51 8.76 -22.04 -21.22
C ILE A 51 9.96 -21.11 -21.04
N ILE A 52 10.65 -20.85 -22.14
CA ILE A 52 11.81 -19.97 -22.20
C ILE A 52 11.49 -18.87 -23.21
N PHE A 53 11.31 -17.64 -22.76
CA PHE A 53 11.08 -16.51 -23.65
C PHE A 53 12.42 -16.06 -24.22
N VAL A 54 12.60 -16.26 -25.53
CA VAL A 54 13.79 -15.77 -26.25
C VAL A 54 13.63 -14.33 -26.72
N ASP A 55 12.40 -13.81 -26.62
CA ASP A 55 12.01 -12.44 -26.88
C ASP A 55 10.91 -12.05 -25.86
N PRO A 56 11.01 -10.91 -25.15
CA PRO A 56 9.99 -10.46 -24.20
C PRO A 56 8.66 -10.02 -24.84
N GLU A 57 8.62 -9.85 -26.17
CA GLU A 57 7.44 -9.37 -26.93
C GLU A 57 6.11 -10.02 -26.50
N PRO A 58 5.97 -11.35 -26.32
CA PRO A 58 4.70 -11.96 -25.88
C PRO A 58 4.17 -11.43 -24.55
N ILE A 59 5.07 -11.09 -23.62
CA ILE A 59 4.72 -10.56 -22.31
C ILE A 59 4.29 -9.10 -22.45
N LEU A 60 5.09 -8.33 -23.20
CA LEU A 60 4.84 -6.91 -23.44
C LEU A 60 3.55 -6.68 -24.23
N ASP A 61 3.25 -7.53 -25.21
CA ASP A 61 2.02 -7.46 -26.00
C ASP A 61 0.78 -7.66 -25.13
N VAL A 62 0.78 -8.66 -24.22
CA VAL A 62 -0.37 -8.86 -23.32
C VAL A 62 -0.57 -7.64 -22.42
N LEU A 63 0.50 -7.13 -21.81
CA LEU A 63 0.43 -5.94 -20.96
C LEU A 63 -0.03 -4.71 -21.75
N SER A 64 0.49 -4.52 -22.95
CA SER A 64 0.14 -3.42 -23.84
C SER A 64 -1.32 -3.49 -24.24
N HIS A 65 -1.85 -4.67 -24.58
CA HIS A 65 -3.26 -4.83 -24.89
C HIS A 65 -4.18 -4.62 -23.67
N LEU A 66 -3.79 -5.10 -22.47
CA LEU A 66 -4.54 -4.83 -21.24
C LEU A 66 -4.65 -3.32 -20.97
N ILE A 67 -3.55 -2.60 -21.12
CA ILE A 67 -3.52 -1.14 -20.96
C ILE A 67 -4.27 -0.45 -22.11
N ALA A 68 -4.14 -0.90 -23.36
CA ALA A 68 -4.82 -0.28 -24.50
C ALA A 68 -6.35 -0.30 -24.35
N ILE A 69 -6.92 -1.34 -23.73
CA ILE A 69 -8.36 -1.39 -23.42
C ILE A 69 -8.82 -0.18 -22.57
N THR A 70 -7.93 0.38 -21.75
CA THR A 70 -8.26 1.44 -20.79
C THR A 70 -8.16 2.86 -21.37
N TYR A 71 -7.37 3.04 -22.43
CA TYR A 71 -7.14 4.34 -23.06
C TYR A 71 -7.87 4.52 -24.39
N VAL A 72 -8.16 3.44 -25.10
CA VAL A 72 -8.70 3.52 -26.46
C VAL A 72 -10.23 3.56 -26.43
N HIS A 73 -10.82 4.63 -26.94
CA HIS A 73 -12.26 4.66 -27.18
C HIS A 73 -12.66 3.47 -28.07
N ARG A 74 -13.79 2.82 -27.75
CA ARG A 74 -14.23 1.58 -28.40
C ARG A 74 -14.31 1.65 -29.93
N SER A 75 -14.50 2.85 -30.48
CA SER A 75 -14.46 3.11 -31.93
C SER A 75 -13.08 2.86 -32.56
N ASP A 76 -12.00 3.10 -31.82
CA ASP A 76 -10.61 3.00 -32.30
C ASP A 76 -9.93 1.68 -31.88
N SER A 77 -10.52 0.94 -30.95
CA SER A 77 -9.94 -0.30 -30.41
C SER A 77 -9.89 -1.46 -31.41
N THR A 78 -10.65 -1.37 -32.51
CA THR A 78 -10.62 -2.34 -33.62
C THR A 78 -9.28 -2.39 -34.37
N LYS A 79 -8.45 -1.34 -34.27
CA LYS A 79 -7.13 -1.29 -34.90
C LYS A 79 -6.01 -1.89 -34.03
N LEU A 80 -6.23 -1.96 -32.72
CA LEU A 80 -5.22 -2.35 -31.74
C LEU A 80 -5.44 -3.75 -31.17
N LEU A 81 -6.67 -4.26 -31.21
CA LEU A 81 -7.00 -5.57 -30.65
C LEU A 81 -7.36 -6.56 -31.75
N SER A 82 -6.74 -7.74 -31.70
CA SER A 82 -7.04 -8.87 -32.59
C SER A 82 -8.50 -9.35 -32.47
N SER A 83 -9.17 -9.06 -31.35
CA SER A 83 -10.58 -9.31 -31.10
C SER A 83 -11.09 -8.37 -30.01
N GLN A 84 -12.34 -7.90 -30.12
CA GLN A 84 -12.89 -6.96 -29.14
C GLN A 84 -13.38 -7.68 -27.87
N PRO A 85 -12.94 -7.24 -26.68
CA PRO A 85 -13.54 -7.65 -25.41
C PRO A 85 -15.02 -7.29 -25.34
N SER A 86 -15.77 -8.02 -24.52
CA SER A 86 -17.16 -7.65 -24.22
C SER A 86 -17.23 -6.32 -23.46
N TRP A 87 -18.43 -5.72 -23.45
CA TRP A 87 -18.67 -4.51 -22.67
C TRP A 87 -18.41 -4.73 -21.18
N ASN A 88 -18.85 -5.87 -20.63
CA ASN A 88 -18.66 -6.20 -19.21
C ASN A 88 -17.17 -6.36 -18.88
N GLU A 89 -16.39 -7.07 -19.69
CA GLU A 89 -14.95 -7.22 -19.47
C GLU A 89 -14.22 -5.88 -19.52
N THR A 90 -14.58 -5.03 -20.49
CA THR A 90 -14.04 -3.67 -20.60
C THR A 90 -14.41 -2.85 -19.37
N TYR A 91 -15.67 -2.89 -18.93
CA TYR A 91 -16.15 -2.16 -17.77
C TYR A 91 -15.43 -2.60 -16.49
N TYR A 92 -15.35 -3.91 -16.23
CA TYR A 92 -14.69 -4.42 -15.02
C TYR A 92 -13.21 -4.08 -14.99
N LEU A 93 -12.50 -4.19 -16.12
CA LEU A 93 -11.10 -3.82 -16.18
C LEU A 93 -10.89 -2.32 -15.97
N THR A 94 -11.65 -1.48 -16.68
CA THR A 94 -11.44 -0.02 -16.67
C THR A 94 -11.97 0.67 -15.41
N LYS A 95 -13.04 0.16 -14.80
CA LYS A 95 -13.65 0.79 -13.62
C LYS A 95 -13.24 0.15 -12.32
N LEU A 96 -12.99 -1.16 -12.32
CA LEU A 96 -12.68 -1.91 -11.11
C LEU A 96 -11.26 -2.46 -11.10
N GLY A 97 -10.54 -2.41 -12.22
CA GLY A 97 -9.24 -3.05 -12.37
C GLY A 97 -9.34 -4.57 -12.38
N LEU A 98 -10.54 -5.12 -12.55
CA LEU A 98 -10.82 -6.55 -12.41
C LEU A 98 -10.97 -7.23 -13.77
N PHE A 99 -10.39 -8.42 -13.91
CA PHE A 99 -10.56 -9.22 -15.13
C PHE A 99 -10.55 -10.72 -14.84
N LYS A 100 -10.98 -11.50 -15.82
CA LYS A 100 -10.90 -12.96 -15.83
C LYS A 100 -9.86 -13.43 -16.83
N GLU A 101 -9.34 -14.64 -16.64
CA GLU A 101 -8.42 -15.27 -17.60
C GLU A 101 -9.00 -15.30 -19.03
N GLY A 102 -10.32 -15.41 -19.17
CA GLY A 102 -11.01 -15.33 -20.46
C GLY A 102 -10.66 -14.08 -21.28
N LEU A 103 -10.43 -12.93 -20.62
CA LEU A 103 -10.02 -11.71 -21.32
C LEU A 103 -8.65 -11.87 -21.99
N LEU A 104 -7.71 -12.58 -21.36
CA LEU A 104 -6.40 -12.84 -21.94
C LEU A 104 -6.53 -13.67 -23.23
N LYS A 105 -7.45 -14.65 -23.27
CA LYS A 105 -7.73 -15.42 -24.51
C LYS A 105 -8.18 -14.53 -25.65
N VAL A 106 -8.96 -13.49 -25.35
CA VAL A 106 -9.46 -12.54 -26.35
C VAL A 106 -8.33 -11.67 -26.87
N ILE A 107 -7.55 -11.02 -25.99
CA ILE A 107 -6.53 -10.06 -26.41
C ILE A 107 -5.26 -10.72 -26.96
N GLY A 108 -4.91 -11.90 -26.44
CA GLY A 108 -3.68 -12.62 -26.78
C GLY A 108 -3.89 -13.76 -27.77
N LYS A 109 -4.94 -13.72 -28.59
CA LYS A 109 -5.27 -14.81 -29.54
C LYS A 109 -4.10 -15.20 -30.47
N GLN A 110 -3.26 -14.24 -30.83
CA GLN A 110 -2.06 -14.45 -31.66
C GLN A 110 -0.80 -14.81 -30.85
N ILE A 111 -0.86 -14.68 -29.53
CA ILE A 111 0.24 -14.88 -28.60
C ILE A 111 0.18 -16.30 -28.01
N PHE A 112 -1.03 -16.73 -27.62
CA PHE A 112 -1.26 -17.99 -26.95
C PHE A 112 -1.41 -19.16 -27.92
N ASN A 113 -0.89 -20.32 -27.54
CA ASN A 113 -1.01 -21.60 -28.25
C ASN A 113 -0.91 -22.76 -27.25
N ASP A 114 -0.91 -24.00 -27.75
CA ASP A 114 -0.86 -25.21 -26.93
C ASP A 114 0.27 -25.22 -25.89
N ASP A 115 1.44 -24.68 -26.24
CA ASP A 115 2.62 -24.60 -25.36
C ASP A 115 2.54 -23.42 -24.37
N PHE A 116 1.99 -22.28 -24.80
CA PHE A 116 1.86 -21.07 -23.98
C PHE A 116 0.40 -20.64 -23.84
N GLN A 117 -0.19 -21.02 -22.72
CA GLN A 117 -1.59 -20.76 -22.39
C GLN A 117 -1.78 -19.47 -21.58
N PRO A 118 -2.98 -18.88 -21.60
CA PRO A 118 -3.32 -17.72 -20.77
C PRO A 118 -3.07 -17.92 -19.27
N SER A 119 -3.30 -19.13 -18.75
CA SER A 119 -2.99 -19.49 -17.36
C SER A 119 -1.50 -19.37 -17.03
N HIS A 120 -0.61 -19.68 -17.99
CA HIS A 120 0.83 -19.44 -17.83
C HIS A 120 1.14 -17.94 -17.70
N MET A 121 0.46 -17.10 -18.48
CA MET A 121 0.59 -15.64 -18.36
C MET A 121 0.07 -15.12 -17.01
N ILE A 122 -1.06 -15.61 -16.52
CA ILE A 122 -1.55 -15.28 -15.17
C ILE A 122 -0.50 -15.63 -14.11
N THR A 123 0.05 -16.84 -14.16
CA THR A 123 1.10 -17.29 -13.23
C THR A 123 2.31 -16.36 -13.28
N LEU A 124 2.74 -15.98 -14.47
CA LEU A 124 3.85 -15.05 -14.68
C LEU A 124 3.55 -13.66 -14.11
N LEU A 125 2.41 -13.07 -14.44
CA LEU A 125 2.04 -11.73 -13.98
C LEU A 125 1.91 -11.66 -12.45
N LYS A 126 1.45 -12.74 -11.81
CA LYS A 126 1.43 -12.86 -10.35
C LYS A 126 2.84 -12.94 -9.77
N TYR A 127 3.73 -13.75 -10.37
CA TYR A 127 5.13 -13.85 -9.93
C TYR A 127 5.87 -12.52 -10.06
N LEU A 128 5.57 -11.74 -11.09
CA LEU A 128 6.10 -10.39 -11.29
C LEU A 128 5.39 -9.32 -10.43
N HIS A 129 4.43 -9.71 -9.59
CA HIS A 129 3.63 -8.80 -8.75
C HIS A 129 2.93 -7.67 -9.52
N ILE A 130 2.56 -7.93 -10.78
CA ILE A 130 1.81 -6.99 -11.63
C ILE A 130 0.31 -7.08 -11.33
N ILE A 131 -0.16 -8.30 -11.03
CA ILE A 131 -1.56 -8.58 -10.68
C ILE A 131 -1.64 -9.35 -9.36
N VAL A 132 -2.81 -9.29 -8.73
CA VAL A 132 -3.14 -10.12 -7.56
C VAL A 132 -4.42 -10.89 -7.81
N GLU A 133 -4.52 -12.09 -7.25
CA GLU A 133 -5.72 -12.92 -7.32
C GLU A 133 -6.71 -12.51 -6.22
N VAL A 134 -7.94 -12.22 -6.61
CA VAL A 134 -9.04 -11.72 -5.75
C VAL A 134 -10.28 -12.58 -5.99
N LYS A 135 -10.27 -13.79 -5.44
CA LYS A 135 -11.31 -14.82 -5.67
C LYS A 135 -12.70 -14.39 -5.18
N ASN A 136 -13.71 -15.12 -5.66
CA ASN A 136 -15.11 -15.04 -5.25
C ASN A 136 -15.82 -13.75 -5.66
N ARG A 137 -15.42 -13.18 -6.80
CA ARG A 137 -16.02 -11.97 -7.37
C ARG A 137 -16.58 -12.28 -8.75
N LYS A 138 -17.78 -11.78 -9.04
CA LYS A 138 -18.44 -12.03 -10.34
C LYS A 138 -17.71 -11.30 -11.46
N GLU A 139 -17.16 -10.14 -11.13
CA GLU A 139 -16.51 -9.15 -11.98
C GLU A 139 -15.15 -9.62 -12.51
N GLY A 140 -14.38 -10.36 -11.70
CA GLY A 140 -13.07 -10.87 -12.08
C GLY A 140 -12.35 -11.60 -10.96
N ASP A 141 -11.45 -12.49 -11.33
CA ASP A 141 -10.64 -13.28 -10.40
C ASP A 141 -9.27 -12.64 -10.15
N TYR A 142 -8.90 -11.64 -10.96
CA TYR A 142 -7.60 -10.98 -10.93
C TYR A 142 -7.77 -9.47 -10.93
N PHE A 143 -6.93 -8.78 -10.16
CA PHE A 143 -6.87 -7.34 -10.09
C PHE A 143 -5.56 -6.81 -10.68
N PHE A 144 -5.68 -5.86 -11.61
CA PHE A 144 -4.58 -5.17 -12.27
C PHE A 144 -4.66 -3.66 -11.97
N PRO A 145 -3.91 -3.15 -10.98
CA PRO A 145 -4.04 -1.75 -10.54
C PRO A 145 -3.70 -0.74 -11.65
N CYS A 146 -2.77 -1.06 -12.54
CA CYS A 146 -2.35 -0.14 -13.60
C CYS A 146 -3.40 0.06 -14.71
N ALA A 147 -4.46 -0.77 -14.74
CA ALA A 147 -5.57 -0.58 -15.67
C ALA A 147 -6.57 0.51 -15.23
N LEU A 148 -6.49 0.93 -13.97
CA LEU A 148 -7.39 1.94 -13.44
C LEU A 148 -7.08 3.33 -14.02
N PRO A 149 -8.06 4.24 -14.07
CA PRO A 149 -7.83 5.62 -14.44
C PRO A 149 -7.00 6.36 -13.37
N SER A 150 -6.46 7.53 -13.73
CA SER A 150 -5.92 8.49 -12.77
C SER A 150 -7.07 9.25 -12.11
N TYR A 151 -6.83 9.78 -10.92
CA TYR A 151 -7.80 10.57 -10.20
C TYR A 151 -7.47 12.06 -10.17
N ASP A 152 -8.39 12.88 -10.66
CA ASP A 152 -8.12 14.32 -10.83
C ASP A 152 -8.42 15.16 -9.56
N LYS A 153 -9.23 14.68 -8.61
CA LYS A 153 -9.78 15.51 -7.52
C LYS A 153 -9.88 14.81 -6.18
N LEU A 154 -8.89 15.01 -5.33
CA LEU A 154 -8.81 14.33 -4.03
C LEU A 154 -9.83 14.89 -3.03
N ASN A 155 -10.54 13.98 -2.34
CA ASN A 155 -11.40 14.35 -1.22
C ASN A 155 -10.57 15.01 -0.12
N PRO A 156 -11.17 15.94 0.64
CA PRO A 156 -10.48 16.55 1.78
C PRO A 156 -10.03 15.46 2.76
N ALA A 157 -8.85 15.67 3.36
CA ALA A 157 -8.33 14.77 4.37
C ALA A 157 -9.28 14.70 5.58
N PRO A 158 -9.35 13.53 6.27
CA PRO A 158 -10.05 13.44 7.55
C PRO A 158 -9.50 14.50 8.54
N THR A 159 -10.40 15.14 9.28
CA THR A 159 -10.02 16.16 10.28
C THR A 159 -9.62 15.56 11.63
N GLU A 160 -9.96 14.29 11.88
CA GLU A 160 -9.77 13.64 13.19
C GLU A 160 -8.39 13.01 13.36
N ILE A 161 -7.82 12.45 12.29
CA ILE A 161 -6.48 11.87 12.27
C ILE A 161 -5.74 12.46 11.08
N GLN A 162 -4.61 13.09 11.37
CA GLN A 162 -3.79 13.69 10.32
C GLN A 162 -3.18 12.60 9.43
N PRO A 163 -3.18 12.77 8.10
CA PRO A 163 -2.61 11.77 7.20
C PRO A 163 -1.15 11.48 7.50
N LEU A 164 -0.79 10.20 7.52
CA LEU A 164 0.62 9.79 7.58
C LEU A 164 1.24 9.94 6.18
N LEU A 165 2.33 10.68 6.08
CA LEU A 165 3.11 10.81 4.86
C LEU A 165 4.25 9.81 4.84
N ILE A 166 4.51 9.25 3.67
CA ILE A 166 5.61 8.32 3.44
C ILE A 166 6.39 8.81 2.22
N ALA A 167 7.67 9.12 2.41
CA ALA A 167 8.51 9.67 1.34
C ALA A 167 9.88 8.98 1.28
N TRP A 168 10.58 9.14 0.17
CA TRP A 168 11.96 8.70 -0.02
C TRP A 168 12.82 9.91 -0.37
N GLU A 169 13.90 10.13 0.37
CA GLU A 169 14.85 11.20 0.09
C GLU A 169 15.82 10.75 -1.00
N ILE A 170 15.80 11.40 -2.16
CA ILE A 170 16.80 11.21 -3.21
C ILE A 170 17.84 12.33 -3.08
N ASP A 171 19.11 11.94 -3.13
CA ASP A 171 20.24 12.87 -3.10
C ASP A 171 20.72 12.92 -4.55
N ASP A 172 20.52 14.04 -5.20
CA ASP A 172 21.08 14.30 -6.52
C ASP A 172 21.96 15.52 -6.43
N SER A 173 23.27 15.33 -6.65
CA SER A 173 24.26 16.40 -6.81
C SER A 173 24.22 17.49 -5.72
N GLY A 174 23.93 17.10 -4.46
CA GLY A 174 23.88 17.99 -3.31
C GLY A 174 22.50 18.59 -2.99
N THR A 175 21.48 18.30 -3.83
CA THR A 175 20.08 18.65 -3.57
C THR A 175 19.31 17.43 -3.09
N LYS A 176 18.56 17.61 -1.99
CA LYS A 176 17.62 16.60 -1.48
C LYS A 176 16.24 16.81 -2.08
N THR A 177 15.72 15.81 -2.78
CA THR A 177 14.35 15.81 -3.32
C THR A 177 13.55 14.62 -2.78
N LEU A 178 12.23 14.75 -2.76
CA LEU A 178 11.32 13.66 -2.39
C LEU A 178 10.68 13.10 -3.64
N ALA A 179 10.81 11.79 -3.87
CA ALA A 179 10.16 11.11 -4.97
C ALA A 179 9.77 9.69 -4.58
N ILE A 180 8.70 9.17 -5.18
CA ILE A 180 8.32 7.77 -5.01
C ILE A 180 9.01 6.93 -6.09
N PRO A 181 9.69 5.82 -5.73
CA PRO A 181 10.23 4.89 -6.71
C PRO A 181 9.16 4.40 -7.69
N GLN A 182 9.48 4.37 -8.99
CA GLN A 182 8.55 3.95 -10.03
C GLN A 182 8.06 2.52 -9.79
N GLY A 183 6.76 2.28 -9.98
CA GLY A 183 6.12 0.98 -9.76
C GLY A 183 5.86 0.64 -8.29
N LEU A 184 6.35 1.44 -7.32
CA LEU A 184 6.17 1.14 -5.90
C LEU A 184 4.71 1.23 -5.45
N PHE A 185 3.98 2.25 -5.92
CA PHE A 185 2.56 2.41 -5.56
C PHE A 185 1.70 1.21 -5.95
N PRO A 186 1.62 0.78 -7.23
CA PRO A 186 0.81 -0.38 -7.60
C PRO A 186 1.28 -1.66 -6.89
N LEU A 187 2.59 -1.81 -6.65
CA LEU A 187 3.14 -2.95 -5.91
C LEU A 187 2.70 -2.99 -4.44
N ILE A 188 2.62 -1.84 -3.77
CA ILE A 188 2.09 -1.73 -2.40
C ILE A 188 0.64 -2.22 -2.37
N ILE A 189 -0.19 -1.81 -3.35
CA ILE A 189 -1.59 -2.24 -3.42
C ILE A 189 -1.70 -3.75 -3.65
N VAL A 190 -0.92 -4.31 -4.59
CA VAL A 190 -0.84 -5.76 -4.83
C VAL A 190 -0.47 -6.51 -3.55
N HIS A 191 0.62 -6.11 -2.88
CA HIS A 191 1.07 -6.78 -1.67
C HIS A 191 0.13 -6.63 -0.47
N LEU A 192 -0.63 -5.54 -0.39
CA LEU A 192 -1.68 -5.37 0.62
C LEU A 192 -2.83 -6.35 0.39
N LEU A 193 -3.28 -6.51 -0.85
CA LEU A 193 -4.34 -7.45 -1.23
C LEU A 193 -3.90 -8.92 -1.17
N GLU A 194 -2.60 -9.20 -1.32
CA GLU A 194 -2.02 -10.54 -1.12
C GLU A 194 -2.01 -10.98 0.36
N LYS A 195 -2.35 -10.10 1.30
CA LYS A 195 -2.29 -10.44 2.72
C LYS A 195 -3.26 -11.55 3.07
N LYS A 196 -2.71 -12.58 3.72
CA LYS A 196 -3.51 -13.67 4.26
C LYS A 196 -4.36 -13.14 5.42
N LYS A 197 -5.61 -13.62 5.50
CA LYS A 197 -6.61 -13.15 6.46
C LYS A 197 -6.17 -13.29 7.92
N ASP A 198 -5.35 -14.29 8.23
CA ASP A 198 -4.76 -14.55 9.55
C ASP A 198 -3.69 -13.53 9.96
N GLU A 199 -2.99 -12.90 9.00
CA GLU A 199 -2.06 -11.81 9.26
C GLU A 199 -2.77 -10.46 9.40
N ALA A 200 -3.61 -10.14 8.40
CA ALA A 200 -4.43 -8.95 8.34
C ALA A 200 -5.52 -9.15 7.30
N TYR A 201 -6.78 -8.89 7.67
CA TYR A 201 -7.85 -8.76 6.68
C TYR A 201 -7.64 -7.48 5.88
N VAL A 202 -7.43 -7.61 4.56
CA VAL A 202 -7.39 -6.52 3.60
C VAL A 202 -8.28 -6.89 2.42
N ASP A 203 -9.19 -6.00 2.05
CA ASP A 203 -10.09 -6.18 0.90
C ASP A 203 -10.39 -4.84 0.25
N PHE A 204 -11.04 -4.85 -0.89
CA PHE A 204 -11.50 -3.63 -1.52
C PHE A 204 -12.57 -2.93 -0.67
N SER A 205 -12.47 -1.61 -0.61
CA SER A 205 -13.59 -0.75 -0.19
C SER A 205 -14.81 -0.92 -1.12
N PRO A 206 -16.01 -0.47 -0.72
CA PRO A 206 -17.17 -0.39 -1.60
C PRO A 206 -16.86 0.25 -2.96
N ASP A 207 -17.63 -0.13 -3.99
CA ASP A 207 -17.47 0.42 -5.33
C ASP A 207 -17.67 1.95 -5.31
N PRO A 208 -16.69 2.74 -5.79
CA PRO A 208 -16.79 4.20 -5.77
C PRO A 208 -17.92 4.76 -6.65
N SER A 209 -18.42 3.98 -7.62
CA SER A 209 -19.62 4.34 -8.40
C SER A 209 -20.90 4.30 -7.56
N LEU A 210 -20.88 3.56 -6.44
CA LEU A 210 -21.98 3.46 -5.48
C LEU A 210 -21.77 4.38 -4.26
N ASP A 211 -20.51 4.60 -3.85
CA ASP A 211 -20.15 5.51 -2.76
C ASP A 211 -18.91 6.35 -3.13
N ASN A 212 -19.15 7.61 -3.49
CA ASN A 212 -18.14 8.55 -3.96
C ASN A 212 -17.06 8.93 -2.90
N LYS A 213 -17.13 8.37 -1.69
CA LYS A 213 -16.15 8.58 -0.62
C LYS A 213 -14.88 7.75 -0.79
N PHE A 214 -14.92 6.68 -1.60
CA PHE A 214 -13.80 5.76 -1.78
C PHE A 214 -13.09 5.96 -3.12
N TYR A 215 -11.83 5.52 -3.19
CA TYR A 215 -10.99 5.60 -4.37
C TYR A 215 -10.75 4.23 -5.01
N ARG A 216 -10.80 4.18 -6.34
CA ARG A 216 -10.38 3.04 -7.18
C ARG A 216 -9.64 3.56 -8.43
N TYR A 217 -8.43 4.05 -8.21
CA TYR A 217 -7.59 4.68 -9.23
C TYR A 217 -6.16 4.14 -9.17
N HIS A 218 -5.38 4.30 -10.24
CA HIS A 218 -4.00 3.79 -10.26
C HIS A 218 -3.03 4.61 -9.40
N ASP A 219 -3.48 5.77 -8.91
CA ASP A 219 -2.76 6.71 -8.06
C ASP A 219 -3.49 6.98 -6.71
N ALA A 220 -4.70 6.46 -6.52
CA ALA A 220 -5.43 6.57 -5.26
C ALA A 220 -6.32 5.33 -5.03
N MET A 221 -6.14 4.65 -3.90
CA MET A 221 -6.84 3.41 -3.59
C MET A 221 -7.39 3.42 -2.17
N SER A 222 -8.68 3.12 -2.03
CA SER A 222 -9.30 2.87 -0.72
C SER A 222 -9.43 1.37 -0.47
N LEU A 223 -8.98 0.91 0.69
CA LEU A 223 -9.02 -0.49 1.11
C LEU A 223 -9.72 -0.63 2.45
N CYS A 224 -10.51 -1.70 2.59
CA CYS A 224 -11.01 -2.17 3.87
C CYS A 224 -9.88 -2.92 4.59
N VAL A 225 -9.64 -2.60 5.85
CA VAL A 225 -8.64 -3.23 6.71
C VAL A 225 -9.24 -3.61 8.05
N TYR A 226 -8.87 -4.79 8.56
CA TYR A 226 -9.40 -5.34 9.82
C TYR A 226 -10.94 -5.31 9.87
N GLU A 227 -11.57 -5.68 8.74
CA GLU A 227 -13.00 -5.88 8.49
C GLU A 227 -13.92 -4.65 8.57
N LYS A 228 -13.56 -3.61 9.34
CA LYS A 228 -14.46 -2.49 9.66
C LYS A 228 -13.84 -1.11 9.53
N TYR A 229 -12.58 -1.02 9.16
CA TYR A 229 -11.88 0.24 8.98
C TYR A 229 -11.51 0.41 7.52
N TYR A 230 -11.35 1.67 7.09
CA TYR A 230 -10.91 1.96 5.74
C TYR A 230 -9.64 2.80 5.79
N ILE A 231 -8.78 2.59 4.82
CA ILE A 231 -7.62 3.44 4.57
C ILE A 231 -7.66 3.92 3.14
N ASP A 232 -7.31 5.18 2.93
CA ASP A 232 -6.98 5.69 1.60
C ASP A 232 -5.47 5.77 1.46
N ILE A 233 -4.96 5.26 0.36
CA ILE A 233 -3.55 5.26 0.00
C ILE A 233 -3.45 6.09 -1.27
N ILE A 234 -2.80 7.25 -1.19
CA ILE A 234 -2.83 8.28 -2.23
C ILE A 234 -1.40 8.61 -2.65
N ASN A 235 -1.10 8.44 -3.93
CA ASN A 235 0.15 8.83 -4.55
C ASN A 235 0.13 10.34 -4.88
N ARG A 236 0.95 11.13 -4.18
CA ARG A 236 1.13 12.57 -4.44
C ARG A 236 2.37 12.89 -5.26
N LEU A 237 2.90 11.92 -5.99
CA LEU A 237 4.15 11.94 -6.79
C LEU A 237 5.44 12.07 -5.95
N THR A 238 5.45 12.99 -4.99
CA THR A 238 6.58 13.24 -4.08
C THR A 238 6.53 12.34 -2.85
N HIS A 239 5.34 11.91 -2.44
CA HIS A 239 5.11 11.10 -1.24
C HIS A 239 3.77 10.35 -1.35
N ILE A 240 3.62 9.29 -0.56
CA ILE A 240 2.36 8.57 -0.39
C ILE A 240 1.68 9.10 0.87
N GLU A 241 0.41 9.49 0.78
CA GLU A 241 -0.43 9.80 1.94
C GLU A 241 -1.26 8.57 2.33
N ILE A 242 -1.32 8.27 3.63
CA ILE A 242 -2.20 7.28 4.21
C ILE A 242 -3.22 8.00 5.09
N HIS A 243 -4.49 7.93 4.69
CA HIS A 243 -5.60 8.50 5.45
C HIS A 243 -6.31 7.36 6.15
N PHE A 244 -6.48 7.46 7.47
CA PHE A 244 -7.27 6.49 8.22
C PHE A 244 -8.71 6.97 8.35
N ARG A 245 -9.66 6.12 7.93
CA ARG A 245 -11.09 6.35 8.09
C ARG A 245 -11.64 5.39 9.14
N GLY A 246 -11.79 5.90 10.35
CA GLY A 246 -12.53 5.26 11.43
C GLY A 246 -13.89 5.92 11.65
N TYR A 247 -14.77 5.25 12.40
CA TYR A 247 -15.91 5.93 13.01
C TYR A 247 -15.43 7.10 13.86
N LYS A 248 -16.22 8.18 13.94
CA LYS A 248 -15.99 9.38 14.76
C LYS A 248 -15.75 9.01 16.23
N LYS A 249 -14.51 8.66 16.54
CA LYS A 249 -14.07 8.16 17.84
C LYS A 249 -12.78 8.87 18.16
N SER A 250 -12.60 9.19 19.43
CA SER A 250 -11.38 9.85 19.89
C SER A 250 -10.15 9.04 19.44
N CYS A 251 -9.05 9.75 19.14
CA CYS A 251 -7.77 9.12 18.81
C CYS A 251 -7.43 7.97 19.77
N LEU A 252 -7.67 8.17 21.08
CA LEU A 252 -7.43 7.21 22.14
C LEU A 252 -8.11 5.85 21.90
N GLU A 253 -9.34 5.83 21.38
CA GLU A 253 -10.10 4.60 21.14
C GLU A 253 -9.58 3.81 19.95
N ILE A 254 -9.15 4.49 18.88
CA ILE A 254 -8.77 3.87 17.61
C ILE A 254 -7.26 3.72 17.43
N ARG A 255 -6.45 4.31 18.31
CA ARG A 255 -4.98 4.30 18.28
C ARG A 255 -4.38 2.91 18.08
N LYS A 256 -4.87 1.90 18.81
CA LYS A 256 -4.40 0.52 18.66
C LYS A 256 -4.54 0.00 17.23
N VAL A 257 -5.61 0.38 16.54
CA VAL A 257 -5.86 -0.01 15.15
C VAL A 257 -5.02 0.84 14.19
N VAL A 258 -4.93 2.14 14.41
CA VAL A 258 -4.10 3.05 13.60
C VAL A 258 -2.63 2.62 13.60
N ILE A 259 -2.09 2.24 14.77
CA ILE A 259 -0.73 1.68 14.88
C ILE A 259 -0.61 0.37 14.10
N LYS A 260 -1.60 -0.53 14.20
CA LYS A 260 -1.60 -1.78 13.42
C LYS A 260 -1.60 -1.51 11.91
N VAL A 261 -2.40 -0.54 11.45
CA VAL A 261 -2.40 -0.09 10.04
C VAL A 261 -1.02 0.44 9.64
N ARG A 262 -0.42 1.31 10.46
CA ARG A 262 0.93 1.83 10.21
C ARG A 262 1.94 0.69 10.04
N ASP A 263 1.92 -0.27 10.96
CA ASP A 263 2.87 -1.39 10.95
C ASP A 263 2.62 -2.32 9.76
N LEU A 264 1.37 -2.54 9.37
CA LEU A 264 0.99 -3.25 8.16
C LEU A 264 1.57 -2.57 6.91
N VAL A 265 1.31 -1.26 6.75
CA VAL A 265 1.80 -0.46 5.62
C VAL A 265 3.33 -0.44 5.60
N ARG A 266 3.98 -0.24 6.75
CA ARG A 266 5.45 -0.30 6.89
C ARG A 266 6.01 -1.65 6.42
N LYS A 267 5.41 -2.76 6.85
CA LYS A 267 5.85 -4.11 6.44
C LYS A 267 5.70 -4.32 4.94
N VAL A 268 4.57 -3.90 4.36
CA VAL A 268 4.34 -4.01 2.91
C VAL A 268 5.30 -3.14 2.12
N ILE A 269 5.57 -1.92 2.56
CA ILE A 269 6.55 -1.03 1.91
C ILE A 269 7.94 -1.66 1.94
N LYS A 270 8.41 -2.12 3.10
CA LYS A 270 9.72 -2.80 3.20
C LYS A 270 9.83 -3.99 2.25
N ARG A 271 8.78 -4.81 2.15
CA ARG A 271 8.72 -5.92 1.19
C ARG A 271 8.79 -5.40 -0.26
N SER A 272 8.00 -4.39 -0.60
CA SER A 272 7.90 -3.83 -1.94
C SER A 272 9.23 -3.17 -2.39
N SER A 273 9.84 -2.37 -1.51
CA SER A 273 11.14 -1.73 -1.74
C SER A 273 12.23 -2.77 -1.98
N LYS A 274 12.23 -3.88 -1.24
CA LYS A 274 13.20 -4.98 -1.44
C LYS A 274 13.06 -5.61 -2.83
N ILE A 275 11.83 -5.84 -3.31
CA ILE A 275 11.57 -6.41 -4.64
C ILE A 275 12.03 -5.46 -5.74
N LEU A 276 11.77 -4.16 -5.58
CA LEU A 276 12.22 -3.12 -6.54
C LEU A 276 13.68 -2.72 -6.37
N LYS A 277 14.42 -3.32 -5.42
CA LYS A 277 15.82 -2.99 -5.10
C LYS A 277 16.02 -1.50 -4.81
N VAL A 278 15.07 -0.88 -4.12
CA VAL A 278 15.18 0.50 -3.67
C VAL A 278 16.18 0.54 -2.51
N GLU A 279 17.32 1.20 -2.71
CA GLU A 279 18.42 1.23 -1.74
C GLU A 279 18.15 2.11 -0.52
N LYS A 280 17.32 3.15 -0.70
CA LYS A 280 17.06 4.15 0.34
C LYS A 280 15.85 3.78 1.19
N ASP A 281 15.99 3.98 2.49
CA ASP A 281 14.89 3.83 3.43
C ASP A 281 13.84 4.92 3.24
N ASN A 282 12.60 4.54 3.52
CA ASN A 282 11.48 5.48 3.54
C ASN A 282 11.42 6.21 4.88
N ILE A 283 10.98 7.46 4.87
CA ILE A 283 10.69 8.26 6.06
C ILE A 283 9.19 8.32 6.30
N PHE A 284 8.81 8.34 7.58
CA PHE A 284 7.45 8.66 8.01
C PHE A 284 7.38 10.10 8.47
N ALA A 285 6.39 10.83 7.97
CA ALA A 285 6.29 12.25 8.19
C ALA A 285 4.84 12.76 8.24
N PHE A 286 4.69 14.04 8.57
CA PHE A 286 3.42 14.78 8.54
C PHE A 286 3.59 16.14 7.89
N LYS A 287 2.49 16.72 7.39
CA LYS A 287 2.46 18.12 6.99
C LYS A 287 2.60 19.00 8.22
N CYS A 288 3.46 20.01 8.13
CA CYS A 288 3.58 21.01 9.16
C CYS A 288 2.39 22.00 9.09
N PRO A 289 1.63 22.20 10.18
CA PRO A 289 0.51 23.14 10.19
C PRO A 289 0.95 24.60 10.09
N LYS A 290 2.21 24.92 10.43
CA LYS A 290 2.76 26.28 10.36
C LYS A 290 3.23 26.65 8.94
N ASN A 291 3.54 25.67 8.10
CA ASN A 291 4.01 25.88 6.74
C ASN A 291 3.78 24.61 5.90
N GLU A 292 2.93 24.71 4.89
CA GLU A 292 2.53 23.58 4.04
C GLU A 292 3.70 22.92 3.30
N ASN A 293 4.82 23.64 3.12
CA ASN A 293 6.01 23.15 2.43
C ASN A 293 7.00 22.41 3.36
N CYS A 294 6.71 22.32 4.65
CA CYS A 294 7.55 21.60 5.60
C CYS A 294 6.94 20.25 5.95
N ILE A 295 7.82 19.26 6.09
CA ILE A 295 7.48 17.95 6.64
C ILE A 295 8.10 17.75 8.02
N VAL A 296 7.35 17.10 8.89
CA VAL A 296 7.75 16.73 10.25
C VAL A 296 8.07 15.24 10.27
N GLN A 297 9.33 14.85 10.38
CA GLN A 297 9.79 13.46 10.32
C GLN A 297 9.82 12.81 11.73
N GLU A 298 9.44 11.54 11.83
CA GLU A 298 9.68 10.69 13.02
C GLU A 298 11.20 10.48 13.21
N LYS A 299 11.75 10.75 14.40
CA LYS A 299 13.14 10.38 14.72
C LYS A 299 13.24 8.87 14.94
N ASP A 300 14.21 8.22 14.30
CA ASP A 300 14.51 6.81 14.56
C ASP A 300 15.00 6.61 16.00
N ASN A 301 14.31 5.73 16.74
CA ASN A 301 14.59 5.33 18.13
C ASN A 301 15.87 4.49 18.30
N SER A 302 16.90 4.71 17.48
CA SER A 302 18.10 3.87 17.52
C SER A 302 19.03 4.11 18.71
N LYS A 303 18.83 5.16 19.53
CA LYS A 303 19.69 5.38 20.71
C LYS A 303 19.04 5.79 22.04
N ASP A 304 17.81 6.31 22.11
CA ASP A 304 17.19 6.63 23.40
C ASP A 304 15.69 6.28 23.42
N LYS A 305 15.29 5.41 24.35
CA LYS A 305 13.97 4.75 24.40
C LYS A 305 12.84 5.61 24.98
N SER A 306 13.01 6.92 25.19
CA SER A 306 12.07 7.69 26.02
C SER A 306 11.33 8.84 25.34
N SER A 307 11.49 9.08 24.04
CA SER A 307 10.71 10.12 23.35
C SER A 307 10.72 9.98 21.83
N THR A 308 9.54 9.81 21.24
CA THR A 308 9.35 9.91 19.79
C THR A 308 9.46 11.39 19.39
N GLY A 309 10.69 11.86 19.15
CA GLY A 309 10.92 13.24 18.75
C GLY A 309 10.64 13.46 17.27
N THR A 310 10.43 14.72 16.88
CA THR A 310 10.30 15.08 15.45
C THR A 310 11.50 15.87 14.94
N ARG A 311 11.73 15.81 13.62
CA ARG A 311 12.65 16.73 12.92
C ARG A 311 11.91 17.43 11.80
N CYS A 312 11.89 18.75 11.82
CA CYS A 312 11.39 19.57 10.71
C CYS A 312 12.53 19.88 9.74
N HIS A 313 12.33 19.59 8.45
CA HIS A 313 13.23 20.09 7.40
C HIS A 313 12.75 21.49 6.96
N ASN A 314 13.65 22.47 6.94
CA ASN A 314 13.41 23.84 6.45
C ASN A 314 12.29 24.65 7.12
N CYS A 315 11.84 24.24 8.31
CA CYS A 315 10.87 25.00 9.08
C CYS A 315 11.53 25.75 10.23
N HIS A 316 11.47 27.08 10.16
CA HIS A 316 11.75 27.97 11.29
C HIS A 316 10.48 28.76 11.62
N PRO A 317 9.94 28.69 12.85
CA PRO A 317 10.40 27.88 13.98
C PRO A 317 10.13 26.38 13.78
N GLN A 318 10.81 25.53 14.58
CA GLN A 318 10.54 24.09 14.62
C GLN A 318 9.05 23.84 14.94
N CYS A 319 8.52 22.74 14.39
CA CYS A 319 7.11 22.38 14.53
C CYS A 319 6.97 21.07 15.28
N ASP A 320 6.57 21.17 16.55
CA ASP A 320 6.40 20.04 17.45
C ASP A 320 4.96 19.52 17.41
N VAL A 321 4.51 19.06 16.23
CA VAL A 321 3.11 18.62 16.03
C VAL A 321 2.72 17.46 16.95
N LEU A 322 3.70 16.61 17.30
CA LEU A 322 3.47 15.48 18.21
C LEU A 322 3.29 15.89 19.67
N ASP A 323 3.66 17.11 20.05
CA ASP A 323 3.49 17.63 21.42
C ASP A 323 2.21 18.46 21.58
N ILE A 324 1.63 18.93 20.47
CA ILE A 324 0.57 19.94 20.47
C ILE A 324 -0.76 19.35 19.99
N ASP A 325 -0.76 18.31 19.15
CA ASP A 325 -1.98 17.79 18.53
C ASP A 325 -2.02 16.25 18.48
N ASP A 326 -2.97 15.69 19.22
CA ASP A 326 -3.18 14.25 19.34
C ASP A 326 -3.54 13.56 18.02
N SER A 327 -4.09 14.29 17.04
CA SER A 327 -4.44 13.74 15.72
C SER A 327 -3.23 13.22 14.94
N TYR A 328 -2.03 13.78 15.18
CA TYR A 328 -0.77 13.28 14.65
C TYR A 328 -0.24 12.08 15.47
N ARG A 329 -0.43 12.12 16.79
CA ARG A 329 0.06 11.09 17.73
C ARG A 329 -0.65 9.75 17.59
N CYS A 330 -1.83 9.70 16.97
CA CYS A 330 -2.57 8.44 16.76
C CYS A 330 -1.77 7.36 16.03
N TRP A 331 -0.79 7.76 15.22
CA TRP A 331 0.09 6.85 14.49
C TRP A 331 1.20 6.24 15.35
N PHE A 332 1.47 6.78 16.55
CA PHE A 332 2.61 6.39 17.40
C PHE A 332 2.17 5.78 18.72
N SER A 333 3.08 5.08 19.40
CA SER A 333 2.77 4.27 20.59
C SER A 333 3.05 4.95 21.92
N ASP A 334 3.51 6.22 21.95
CA ASP A 334 3.90 6.88 23.19
C ASP A 334 2.84 6.78 24.27
N GLN A 335 3.24 6.29 25.45
CA GLN A 335 2.45 6.47 26.66
C GLN A 335 2.22 7.97 26.85
N LEU A 336 0.98 8.36 27.13
CA LEU A 336 0.64 9.73 27.47
C LEU A 336 1.60 10.23 28.58
N PRO A 337 2.15 11.45 28.49
CA PRO A 337 2.41 12.18 29.73
C PRO A 337 1.06 12.24 30.45
N SER A 338 1.02 11.75 31.69
CA SER A 338 -0.15 11.93 32.56
C SER A 338 -0.70 13.36 32.42
N PRO A 339 -2.02 13.56 32.48
CA PRO A 339 -2.60 14.89 32.34
C PRO A 339 -1.86 15.83 33.29
N MET A 340 -1.20 16.85 32.73
CA MET A 340 -0.60 17.90 33.54
C MET A 340 -1.72 18.46 34.39
N THR A 341 -1.63 18.20 35.69
CA THR A 341 -2.36 18.97 36.67
C THR A 341 -1.95 20.41 36.42
N HIS A 342 -2.91 21.23 35.96
CA HIS A 342 -2.76 22.67 35.99
C HIS A 342 -2.53 23.07 37.45
N LYS A 343 -1.27 23.14 37.88
CA LYS A 343 -0.89 23.87 39.07
C LYS A 343 -1.04 25.34 38.73
N ALA A 344 -2.23 25.86 39.03
CA ALA A 344 -2.45 27.27 39.22
C ALA A 344 -1.35 27.81 40.14
N THR A 345 -0.44 28.58 39.58
CA THR A 345 0.53 29.36 40.34
C THR A 345 -0.19 30.64 40.73
N GLY A 346 -0.75 30.64 41.94
CA GLY A 346 -1.34 31.80 42.59
C GLY A 346 -0.92 31.83 44.05
N ALA A 347 -0.01 32.74 44.35
CA ALA A 347 0.30 33.35 45.65
C ALA A 347 0.85 32.48 46.82
N SER A 348 2.11 32.83 47.17
CA SER A 348 2.71 32.90 48.51
C SER A 348 1.70 33.38 49.58
N SER A 349 1.69 33.01 50.86
CA SER A 349 2.78 32.80 51.83
C SER A 349 2.22 32.22 53.15
N ALA A 350 3.10 31.60 53.95
CA ALA A 350 3.16 31.57 55.42
C ALA A 350 3.20 30.16 56.07
N GLN A 351 4.05 30.11 57.09
CA GLN A 351 4.72 28.97 57.74
C GLN A 351 3.85 28.08 58.66
N PRO A 352 4.40 26.93 59.13
CA PRO A 352 3.69 25.91 59.87
C PRO A 352 3.74 26.15 61.39
N HIS A 353 2.73 25.66 62.12
CA HIS A 353 2.88 25.37 63.55
C HIS A 353 2.09 24.11 63.95
N GLN A 354 2.77 23.27 64.72
CA GLN A 354 2.25 22.11 65.46
C GLN A 354 1.27 22.57 66.56
N ASP A 355 0.27 21.77 66.92
CA ASP A 355 0.33 20.82 68.05
C ASP A 355 -1.08 20.44 68.59
N SER A 356 -1.23 19.15 68.91
CA SER A 356 -2.00 18.48 69.98
C SER A 356 -3.46 18.81 70.38
N THR A 357 -4.25 17.71 70.47
CA THR A 357 -5.26 17.35 71.52
C THR A 357 -6.57 18.17 71.58
N THR A 358 -7.79 17.67 71.85
CA THR A 358 -8.34 16.45 72.49
C THR A 358 -9.89 16.43 72.34
N VAL A 359 -10.51 15.24 72.48
CA VAL A 359 -11.79 14.96 73.21
C VAL A 359 -13.16 15.13 72.47
N ASN A 360 -13.81 13.97 72.25
CA ASN A 360 -15.26 13.66 72.12
C ASN A 360 -16.06 14.09 73.39
N PRO A 361 -17.42 14.17 73.45
CA PRO A 361 -18.35 13.13 72.95
C PRO A 361 -19.79 13.55 72.56
N ASP A 362 -20.52 12.55 72.05
CA ASP A 362 -21.95 12.21 72.14
C ASP A 362 -23.06 13.27 71.99
N SER A 363 -24.04 12.99 71.12
CA SER A 363 -25.37 12.47 71.52
C SER A 363 -26.40 12.60 70.38
N ASP A 364 -27.00 11.44 70.08
CA ASP A 364 -28.42 11.16 69.81
C ASP A 364 -29.31 12.11 68.98
N GLY A 365 -30.06 11.51 68.06
CA GLY A 365 -31.26 12.15 67.49
C GLY A 365 -31.87 11.39 66.32
N ALA A 366 -32.69 10.39 66.63
CA ALA A 366 -33.54 9.67 65.69
C ALA A 366 -34.57 10.58 64.98
N GLY A 367 -34.99 10.20 63.77
CA GLY A 367 -36.17 10.80 63.12
C GLY A 367 -36.42 10.28 61.71
N GLN A 368 -37.22 9.23 61.61
CA GLN A 368 -37.87 8.75 60.38
C GLN A 368 -38.80 9.82 59.80
N LEU A 369 -38.98 9.88 58.47
CA LEU A 369 -40.22 9.46 57.80
C LEU A 369 -40.21 9.79 56.29
N SER A 370 -40.71 8.81 55.58
CA SER A 370 -41.21 8.72 54.21
C SER A 370 -42.09 9.90 53.74
N GLU A 371 -42.08 10.21 52.45
CA GLU A 371 -43.18 9.86 51.53
C GLU A 371 -42.95 10.32 50.08
N THR A 372 -43.73 9.66 49.24
CA THR A 372 -43.77 9.44 47.79
C THR A 372 -44.33 10.59 46.93
N ILE A 373 -43.72 10.75 45.74
CA ILE A 373 -44.28 10.81 44.33
C ILE A 373 -45.28 11.96 44.01
N PRO A 374 -45.28 12.49 42.75
CA PRO A 374 -46.08 11.92 41.65
C PRO A 374 -45.27 11.47 40.41
#